data_AF-A0A9W8PJY4-F1
#
_entry.id   AF-A0A9W8PJY4-F1
#
_cell.length_a   1.000
_cell.length_b   1.000
_cell.length_c   1.000
_cell.angle_alpha   90.00
_cell.angle_beta   90.00
_cell.angle_gamma   90.00
#
_symmetry.space_group_name_H-M   'P 1'
#
loop_
_entity.id
_entity.type
_entity.pdbx_description
1 polymer ?
#
loop_
_entity_poly.entity_id
_entity_poly.type
_entity_poly.pdbx_seq_one_letter_code
_entity_poly.pdbx_strand_id
1 'polypeptide(L)'
;MSLLWRIAVISPNMRNVTAKEALTETLELHDQVKAFREDLLEMAPFQVVHTAGGNDRFQMAHNLHTFEGVMHRYRDQQEARLHNASRLINLGLLESMFSALKDDSDIDSSSQHPDMDPKARGYTMEKVLIESAELVRDILASVPYYLDLLEPRHSIEARYLIWPLTSIVSLDVCPPLARHYIQDRLMALGYKYNMRQATEMAKMLDEPDHVQKW
;
A
#
# COMPACT_ATOMS: atom_id res chain seq x y z
N MET A 1 -2.73 3.32 25.22
CA MET A 1 -3.72 2.95 24.18
C MET A 1 -2.97 2.33 23.03
N SER A 2 -3.39 1.17 22.51
CA SER A 2 -2.68 0.46 21.43
C SER A 2 -2.70 1.28 20.12
N LEU A 3 -1.61 1.27 19.35
CA LEU A 3 -1.49 1.95 18.05
C LEU A 3 -2.64 1.59 17.10
N LEU A 4 -2.98 0.29 17.05
CA LEU A 4 -4.09 -0.23 16.24
C LEU A 4 -5.45 0.36 16.65
N TRP A 5 -5.64 0.61 17.95
CA TRP A 5 -6.87 1.23 18.45
C TRP A 5 -6.96 2.70 18.06
N ARG A 6 -5.85 3.44 18.10
CA ARG A 6 -5.81 4.83 17.64
C ARG A 6 -6.15 4.92 16.15
N ILE A 7 -5.52 4.08 15.32
CA ILE A 7 -5.80 4.01 13.88
C ILE A 7 -7.28 3.69 13.60
N ALA A 8 -7.85 2.71 14.30
CA ALA A 8 -9.25 2.29 14.10
C ALA A 8 -10.27 3.36 14.50
N VAL A 9 -9.94 4.22 15.47
CA VAL A 9 -10.84 5.25 16.01
C VAL A 9 -10.73 6.57 15.22
N ILE A 10 -9.58 6.86 14.64
CA ILE A 10 -9.36 8.11 13.89
C ILE A 10 -10.17 8.13 12.59
N SER A 11 -10.21 7.05 11.81
CA SER A 11 -10.96 7.01 10.55
C SER A 11 -12.44 7.46 10.67
N PRO A 12 -13.23 6.97 11.66
CA PRO A 12 -14.59 7.48 11.89
C PRO A 12 -14.64 8.87 12.54
N ASN A 13 -13.67 9.22 13.40
CA ASN A 13 -13.64 10.51 14.10
C ASN A 13 -13.21 11.68 13.21
N MET A 14 -12.45 11.44 12.13
CA MET A 14 -12.05 12.48 11.17
C MET A 14 -13.23 13.19 10.50
N ARG A 15 -14.44 12.61 10.53
CA ARG A 15 -15.67 13.28 10.05
C ARG A 15 -16.18 14.38 10.97
N ASN A 16 -15.77 14.39 12.25
CA ASN A 16 -16.30 15.27 13.30
C ASN A 16 -15.25 16.23 13.88
N VAL A 17 -14.02 16.20 13.39
CA VAL A 17 -12.87 16.96 13.88
C VAL A 17 -12.44 17.95 12.78
N THR A 18 -11.84 19.08 13.14
CA THR A 18 -11.36 20.04 12.11
C THR A 18 -10.27 19.40 11.24
N ALA A 19 -10.21 19.75 9.95
CA ALA A 19 -9.21 19.19 9.02
C ALA A 19 -7.77 19.32 9.54
N LYS A 20 -7.47 20.42 10.24
CA LYS A 20 -6.18 20.68 10.89
C LYS A 20 -5.87 19.70 12.03
N GLU A 21 -6.82 19.44 12.91
CA GLU A 21 -6.66 18.50 14.03
C GLU A 21 -6.55 17.06 13.50
N ALA A 22 -7.36 16.70 12.49
CA ALA A 22 -7.30 15.42 11.81
C ALA A 22 -5.93 15.19 11.14
N LEU A 23 -5.38 16.21 10.46
CA LEU A 23 -4.06 16.14 9.84
C LEU A 23 -2.95 15.97 10.88
N THR A 24 -3.03 16.71 12.00
CA THR A 24 -2.02 16.64 13.08
C THR A 24 -2.01 15.25 13.74
N GLU A 25 -3.19 14.69 14.04
CA GLU A 25 -3.30 13.36 14.64
C GLU A 25 -2.85 12.26 13.65
N THR A 26 -3.17 12.42 12.36
CA THR A 26 -2.74 11.50 11.29
C THR A 26 -1.22 11.51 11.12
N LEU A 27 -0.58 12.68 11.19
CA LEU A 27 0.87 12.83 11.15
C LEU A 27 1.56 12.13 12.32
N GLU A 28 1.04 12.30 13.54
CA GLU A 28 1.60 11.64 14.72
C GLU A 28 1.52 10.11 14.60
N LEU A 29 0.42 9.61 14.05
CA LEU A 29 0.27 8.18 13.76
C LEU A 29 1.19 7.71 12.64
N HIS A 30 1.34 8.49 11.58
CA HIS A 30 2.22 8.16 10.46
C HIS A 30 3.66 7.97 10.95
N ASP A 31 4.15 8.89 11.79
CA ASP A 31 5.47 8.78 12.41
C ASP A 31 5.60 7.51 13.27
N GLN A 32 4.57 7.17 14.06
CA GLN A 32 4.54 5.94 14.88
C GLN A 32 4.55 4.67 14.04
N VAL A 33 3.74 4.62 12.98
CA VAL A 33 3.69 3.47 12.07
C VAL A 33 5.00 3.34 11.29
N LYS A 34 5.61 4.45 10.89
CA LYS A 34 6.93 4.46 10.26
C LYS A 34 8.00 3.89 11.19
N ALA A 35 8.07 4.35 12.44
CA ALA A 35 8.99 3.78 13.43
C ALA A 35 8.75 2.28 13.65
N PHE A 36 7.48 1.87 13.79
CA PHE A 36 7.13 0.45 13.90
C PHE A 36 7.58 -0.38 12.69
N ARG A 37 7.53 0.18 11.47
CA ARG A 37 8.02 -0.51 10.26
C ARG A 37 9.53 -0.67 10.25
N GLU A 38 10.27 0.30 10.76
CA GLU A 38 11.72 0.22 10.94
C GLU A 38 12.06 -0.89 11.95
N ASP A 39 11.41 -0.89 13.13
CA ASP A 39 11.55 -1.96 14.13
C ASP A 39 11.19 -3.35 13.55
N LEU A 40 10.12 -3.42 12.77
CA LEU A 40 9.67 -4.66 12.13
C LEU A 40 10.72 -5.18 11.13
N LEU A 41 11.40 -4.30 10.39
CA LEU A 41 12.47 -4.69 9.49
C LEU A 41 13.67 -5.28 10.24
N GLU A 42 13.97 -4.77 11.44
CA GLU A 42 15.03 -5.32 12.29
C GLU A 42 14.65 -6.69 12.87
N MET A 43 13.39 -6.86 13.32
CA MET A 43 12.91 -8.10 13.93
C MET A 43 12.63 -9.22 12.91
N ALA A 44 12.14 -8.86 11.72
CA ALA A 44 11.72 -9.75 10.65
C ALA A 44 12.29 -9.28 9.31
N PRO A 45 13.62 -9.40 9.11
CA PRO A 45 14.28 -8.92 7.91
C PRO A 45 13.88 -9.74 6.67
N PHE A 46 13.82 -9.08 5.53
CA PHE A 46 13.62 -9.71 4.22
C PHE A 46 14.70 -9.28 3.25
N GLN A 47 14.96 -10.10 2.22
CA GLN A 47 15.93 -9.78 1.18
C GLN A 47 15.24 -9.04 0.02
N VAL A 48 15.81 -7.92 -0.40
CA VAL A 48 15.45 -7.25 -1.66
C VAL A 48 16.26 -7.86 -2.81
N VAL A 49 15.58 -8.29 -3.87
CA VAL A 49 16.21 -8.89 -5.06
C VAL A 49 15.82 -8.07 -6.28
N HIS A 50 16.82 -7.62 -7.04
CA HIS A 50 16.65 -6.88 -8.28
C HIS A 50 16.72 -7.82 -9.47
N THR A 51 15.65 -7.89 -10.26
CA THR A 51 15.50 -8.85 -11.35
C THR A 51 15.96 -8.31 -12.71
N ALA A 52 16.13 -7.00 -12.86
CA ALA A 52 16.57 -6.37 -14.12
C ALA A 52 18.05 -6.68 -14.52
N GLY A 53 18.81 -7.36 -13.66
CA GLY A 53 20.23 -7.67 -13.86
C GLY A 53 20.53 -8.96 -14.62
N GLY A 54 19.95 -9.16 -15.82
CA GLY A 54 20.48 -9.94 -16.96
C GLY A 54 21.04 -11.38 -16.81
N ASN A 55 21.11 -12.01 -15.63
CA ASN A 55 21.85 -13.27 -15.48
C ASN A 55 21.24 -14.27 -14.49
N ASP A 56 19.91 -14.25 -14.28
CA ASP A 56 19.26 -15.21 -13.39
C ASP A 56 18.56 -16.32 -14.18
N ARG A 57 19.25 -17.45 -14.34
CA ARG A 57 18.61 -18.75 -14.66
C ARG A 57 17.41 -19.05 -13.76
N PHE A 58 17.39 -18.46 -12.56
CA PHE A 58 16.30 -18.54 -11.58
C PHE A 58 15.01 -17.82 -12.04
N GLN A 59 15.11 -16.66 -12.71
CA GLN A 59 13.94 -15.94 -13.22
C GLN A 59 13.27 -16.67 -14.37
N MET A 60 14.07 -17.20 -15.30
CA MET A 60 13.55 -18.01 -16.42
C MET A 60 12.94 -19.33 -15.95
N ALA A 61 13.48 -19.94 -14.87
CA ALA A 61 12.93 -21.16 -14.31
C ALA A 61 11.56 -20.96 -13.62
N HIS A 62 11.34 -19.77 -13.04
CA HIS A 62 10.14 -19.48 -12.24
C HIS A 62 9.15 -18.51 -12.88
N ASN A 63 9.42 -17.99 -14.09
CA ASN A 63 8.61 -16.96 -14.76
C ASN A 63 8.22 -15.83 -13.78
N LEU A 64 9.20 -15.24 -13.10
CA LEU A 64 8.96 -14.22 -12.08
C LEU A 64 8.42 -12.93 -12.69
N HIS A 65 7.25 -12.50 -12.25
CA HIS A 65 6.62 -11.27 -12.73
C HIS A 65 6.74 -10.16 -11.68
N THR A 66 7.81 -9.38 -11.74
CA THR A 66 8.12 -8.31 -10.79
C THR A 66 7.61 -6.93 -11.23
N PHE A 67 7.15 -6.10 -10.29
CA PHE A 67 6.92 -4.67 -10.53
C PHE A 67 8.27 -3.93 -10.44
N GLU A 68 8.58 -3.12 -11.45
CA GLU A 68 9.84 -2.34 -11.53
C GLU A 68 11.13 -3.16 -11.37
N GLY A 69 11.07 -4.46 -11.66
CA GLY A 69 12.24 -5.33 -11.51
C GLY A 69 12.65 -5.58 -10.05
N VAL A 70 11.74 -5.46 -9.09
CA VAL A 70 12.02 -5.69 -7.66
C VAL A 70 11.14 -6.79 -7.10
N MET A 71 11.72 -7.65 -6.26
CA MET A 71 10.98 -8.59 -5.42
C MET A 71 11.56 -8.68 -4.01
N HIS A 72 10.72 -9.07 -3.06
CA HIS A 72 11.10 -9.36 -1.68
C HIS A 72 11.11 -10.88 -1.45
N ARG A 73 12.11 -11.36 -0.73
CA ARG A 73 12.15 -12.74 -0.20
C ARG A 73 12.04 -12.70 1.31
N TYR A 74 10.93 -13.24 1.80
CA TYR A 74 10.63 -13.37 3.22
C TYR A 74 11.03 -14.76 3.72
N ARG A 75 11.28 -14.89 5.03
CA ARG A 75 11.54 -16.20 5.64
C ARG A 75 10.32 -17.09 5.58
N ASP A 76 9.15 -16.52 5.85
CA ASP A 76 7.85 -17.19 5.82
C ASP A 76 6.71 -16.24 5.46
N GLN A 77 5.51 -16.81 5.30
CA GLN A 77 4.32 -16.08 4.91
C GLN A 77 3.84 -15.12 6.02
N GLN A 78 4.12 -15.42 7.29
CA GLN A 78 3.71 -14.56 8.39
C GLN A 78 4.46 -13.23 8.34
N GLU A 79 5.78 -13.27 8.11
CA GLU A 79 6.58 -12.06 7.93
C GLU A 79 6.09 -11.24 6.73
N ALA A 80 5.85 -11.90 5.59
CA ALA A 80 5.33 -11.24 4.39
C ALA A 80 3.99 -10.52 4.67
N ARG A 81 3.11 -11.15 5.46
CA ARG A 81 1.82 -10.57 5.86
C ARG A 81 2.00 -9.37 6.78
N LEU A 82 2.89 -9.44 7.77
CA LEU A 82 3.16 -8.35 8.70
C LEU A 82 3.70 -7.12 7.99
N HIS A 83 4.65 -7.31 7.07
CA HIS A 83 5.20 -6.24 6.25
C HIS A 83 4.13 -5.59 5.37
N ASN A 84 3.30 -6.39 4.68
CA ASN A 84 2.24 -5.84 3.85
C ASN A 84 1.16 -5.12 4.67
N ALA A 85 0.77 -5.67 5.82
CA ALA A 85 -0.22 -5.04 6.70
C ALA A 85 0.27 -3.68 7.23
N SER A 86 1.52 -3.61 7.72
CA SER A 86 2.09 -2.34 8.21
C SER A 86 2.21 -1.28 7.12
N ARG A 87 2.62 -1.67 5.90
CA ARG A 87 2.67 -0.77 4.74
C ARG A 87 1.30 -0.27 4.33
N LEU A 88 0.27 -1.13 4.34
CA LEU A 88 -1.11 -0.73 4.03
C LEU A 88 -1.68 0.23 5.06
N ILE A 89 -1.41 -0.01 6.35
CA ILE A 89 -1.80 0.92 7.41
C ILE A 89 -1.18 2.30 7.15
N ASN A 90 0.12 2.33 6.85
CA ASN A 90 0.82 3.58 6.57
C ASN A 90 0.28 4.28 5.31
N LEU A 91 -0.04 3.50 4.28
CA LEU A 91 -0.61 4.01 3.04
C LEU A 91 -2.01 4.60 3.24
N GLY A 92 -2.84 4.01 4.11
CA GLY A 92 -4.14 4.56 4.47
C GLY A 92 -4.06 5.89 5.24
N LEU A 93 -3.02 6.07 6.06
CA LEU A 93 -2.74 7.36 6.71
C LEU A 93 -2.32 8.41 5.67
N LEU A 94 -1.44 8.04 4.73
CA LEU A 94 -1.03 8.93 3.64
C LEU A 94 -2.20 9.32 2.72
N GLU A 95 -3.10 8.40 2.39
CA GLU A 95 -4.34 8.72 1.67
C GLU A 95 -5.18 9.76 2.43
N SER A 96 -5.33 9.57 3.75
CA SER A 96 -6.08 10.51 4.59
C SER A 96 -5.44 11.91 4.59
N MET A 97 -4.11 11.97 4.62
CA MET A 97 -3.36 13.24 4.49
C MET A 97 -3.52 13.85 3.10
N PHE A 98 -3.49 13.02 2.04
CA PHE A 98 -3.70 13.45 0.66
C PHE A 98 -5.09 14.09 0.49
N SER A 99 -6.14 13.46 1.00
CA SER A 99 -7.50 14.00 0.97
C SER A 99 -7.59 15.33 1.72
N ALA A 100 -7.03 15.41 2.93
CA ALA A 100 -7.04 16.65 3.72
C ALA A 100 -6.30 17.81 3.02
N LEU A 101 -5.14 17.53 2.39
CA LEU A 101 -4.37 18.53 1.65
C LEU A 101 -5.08 18.98 0.36
N LYS A 102 -5.78 18.06 -0.31
CA LYS A 102 -6.58 18.36 -1.50
C LYS A 102 -7.76 19.27 -1.17
N ASP A 103 -8.50 18.95 -0.11
CA ASP A 103 -9.65 19.75 0.35
C ASP A 103 -9.23 21.16 0.76
N ASP A 104 -8.08 21.33 1.43
CA ASP A 104 -7.54 22.65 1.81
C ASP A 104 -7.15 23.47 0.56
N SER A 105 -6.58 22.83 -0.46
CA SER A 105 -6.21 23.50 -1.71
C SER A 105 -7.41 23.99 -2.53
N ASP A 106 -8.56 23.30 -2.43
CA ASP A 106 -9.80 23.70 -3.09
C ASP A 106 -10.54 24.82 -2.34
N ILE A 107 -10.31 24.94 -1.03
CA ILE A 107 -10.92 25.96 -0.16
C ILE A 107 -10.10 27.26 -0.16
N ASP A 108 -8.79 27.20 -0.40
CA ASP A 108 -7.88 28.32 -0.12
C ASP A 108 -7.37 29.07 -1.35
N SER A 109 -8.29 29.80 -1.99
CA SER A 109 -7.98 31.02 -2.75
C SER A 109 -8.08 32.29 -1.90
N SER A 110 -8.24 32.17 -0.56
CA SER A 110 -8.60 33.33 0.27
C SER A 110 -8.17 33.32 1.76
N SER A 111 -7.19 32.56 2.25
CA SER A 111 -6.69 32.82 3.62
C SER A 111 -5.42 32.06 4.00
N GLN A 112 -4.26 32.73 3.91
CA GLN A 112 -3.06 32.29 4.64
C GLN A 112 -3.38 32.06 6.13
N HIS A 113 -3.55 30.81 6.54
CA HIS A 113 -3.78 30.42 7.92
C HIS A 113 -2.45 30.47 8.70
N PRO A 114 -2.26 31.43 9.62
CA PRO A 114 -0.96 31.62 10.29
C PRO A 114 -0.61 30.48 11.26
N ASP A 115 -1.57 29.61 11.58
CA ASP A 115 -1.58 28.80 12.80
C ASP A 115 -1.37 27.29 12.56
N MET A 116 -1.03 26.88 11.33
CA MET A 116 -0.65 25.49 11.04
C MET A 116 0.63 25.09 11.80
N ASP A 117 0.60 23.95 12.49
CA ASP A 117 1.74 23.34 13.17
C ASP A 117 2.93 23.27 12.18
N PRO A 118 4.13 23.76 12.55
CA PRO A 118 5.31 23.67 11.68
C PRO A 118 5.62 22.25 11.17
N LYS A 119 5.24 21.18 11.90
CA LYS A 119 5.34 19.80 11.40
C LYS A 119 4.36 19.52 10.25
N ALA A 120 3.10 19.94 10.38
CA ALA A 120 2.09 19.81 9.33
C ALA A 120 2.43 20.66 8.10
N ARG A 121 3.04 21.83 8.31
CA ARG A 121 3.53 22.72 7.24
C ARG A 121 4.65 22.11 6.39
N GLY A 122 5.34 21.09 6.90
CA GLY A 122 6.41 20.37 6.21
C GLY A 122 5.95 19.18 5.36
N TYR A 123 4.66 18.83 5.39
CA TYR A 123 4.10 17.76 4.56
C TYR A 123 3.40 18.36 3.34
N THR A 124 4.02 18.21 2.18
CA THR A 124 3.45 18.63 0.89
C THR A 124 2.74 17.47 0.21
N MET A 125 1.83 17.80 -0.71
CA MET A 125 1.17 16.80 -1.57
C MET A 125 2.18 15.93 -2.32
N GLU A 126 3.25 16.53 -2.81
CA GLU A 126 4.36 15.84 -3.47
C GLU A 126 5.03 14.81 -2.54
N LYS A 127 5.31 15.18 -1.29
CA LYS A 127 5.91 14.27 -0.32
C LYS A 127 5.00 13.09 -0.01
N VAL A 128 3.70 13.34 0.15
CA VAL A 128 2.70 12.27 0.35
C VAL A 128 2.70 11.30 -0.82
N LEU A 129 2.69 11.81 -2.06
CA LEU A 129 2.70 10.99 -3.26
C LEU A 129 3.99 10.16 -3.41
N ILE A 130 5.16 10.75 -3.12
CA ILE A 130 6.45 10.05 -3.16
C ILE A 130 6.47 8.90 -2.15
N GLU A 131 6.13 9.17 -0.88
CA GLU A 131 6.11 8.14 0.16
C GLU A 131 5.06 7.05 -0.13
N SER A 132 3.92 7.44 -0.71
CA SER A 132 2.87 6.48 -1.11
C SER A 132 3.36 5.56 -2.22
N ALA A 133 4.03 6.12 -3.24
CA ALA A 133 4.61 5.35 -4.33
C ALA A 133 5.67 4.35 -3.84
N GLU A 134 6.51 4.74 -2.88
CA GLU A 134 7.49 3.85 -2.26
C GLU A 134 6.83 2.67 -1.54
N LEU A 135 5.78 2.92 -0.75
CA LEU A 135 5.02 1.88 -0.06
C LEU A 135 4.31 0.94 -1.04
N VAL A 136 3.70 1.49 -2.09
CA VAL A 136 3.05 0.70 -3.14
C VAL A 136 4.08 -0.22 -3.79
N ARG A 137 5.23 0.34 -4.22
CA ARG A 137 6.33 -0.45 -4.79
C ARG A 137 6.77 -1.58 -3.86
N ASP A 138 6.92 -1.30 -2.57
CA ASP A 138 7.31 -2.30 -1.57
C ASP A 138 6.28 -3.41 -1.38
N ILE A 139 4.98 -3.09 -1.43
CA ILE A 139 3.90 -4.08 -1.38
C ILE A 139 3.92 -4.91 -2.67
N LEU A 140 4.05 -4.28 -3.83
CA LEU A 140 4.10 -4.99 -5.12
C LEU A 140 5.34 -5.88 -5.26
N ALA A 141 6.46 -5.50 -4.65
CA ALA A 141 7.64 -6.35 -4.57
C ALA A 141 7.39 -7.65 -3.77
N SER A 142 6.35 -7.72 -2.92
CA SER A 142 5.95 -8.98 -2.28
C SER A 142 5.19 -9.93 -3.21
N VAL A 143 4.63 -9.45 -4.33
CA VAL A 143 3.74 -10.25 -5.18
C VAL A 143 4.41 -11.51 -5.72
N PRO A 144 5.65 -11.48 -6.26
CA PRO A 144 6.33 -12.68 -6.74
C PRO A 144 6.54 -13.73 -5.63
N TYR A 145 6.72 -13.30 -4.37
CA TYR A 145 6.85 -14.24 -3.25
C TYR A 145 5.59 -15.08 -3.08
N TYR A 146 4.42 -14.44 -3.09
CA TYR A 146 3.14 -15.13 -2.97
C TYR A 146 2.73 -15.84 -4.26
N LEU A 147 2.86 -15.19 -5.42
CA LEU A 147 2.32 -15.72 -6.65
C LEU A 147 3.22 -16.77 -7.27
N ASP A 148 4.55 -16.58 -7.26
CA ASP A 148 5.48 -17.37 -8.04
C ASP A 148 6.31 -18.33 -7.18
N LEU A 149 6.66 -17.94 -5.96
CA LEU A 149 7.53 -18.71 -5.06
C LEU A 149 6.79 -19.52 -3.99
N LEU A 150 5.48 -19.36 -3.83
CA LEU A 150 4.72 -20.19 -2.89
C LEU A 150 4.73 -21.66 -3.33
N GLU A 151 5.18 -22.52 -2.43
CA GLU A 151 5.06 -23.96 -2.59
C GLU A 151 3.57 -24.36 -2.76
N PRO A 152 3.26 -25.36 -3.60
CA PRO A 152 1.87 -25.75 -3.89
C PRO A 152 1.01 -26.06 -2.65
N ARG A 153 1.63 -26.62 -1.59
CA ARG A 153 0.96 -26.92 -0.30
C ARG A 153 0.47 -25.67 0.45
N HIS A 154 1.02 -24.50 0.14
CA HIS A 154 0.66 -23.21 0.73
C HIS A 154 -0.16 -22.33 -0.22
N SER A 155 -0.72 -22.90 -1.30
CA SER A 155 -1.52 -22.17 -2.31
C SER A 155 -2.63 -21.30 -1.73
N ILE A 156 -3.24 -21.71 -0.61
CA ILE A 156 -4.29 -20.94 0.09
C ILE A 156 -3.73 -19.60 0.61
N GLU A 157 -2.45 -19.52 0.98
CA GLU A 157 -1.83 -18.30 1.49
C GLU A 157 -1.72 -17.20 0.41
N ALA A 158 -1.80 -17.57 -0.88
CA ALA A 158 -1.78 -16.59 -1.96
C ALA A 158 -3.00 -15.62 -1.88
N ARG A 159 -4.09 -16.02 -1.21
CA ARG A 159 -5.27 -15.17 -0.99
C ARG A 159 -4.96 -13.91 -0.18
N TYR A 160 -3.89 -13.93 0.62
CA TYR A 160 -3.48 -12.77 1.42
C TYR A 160 -2.95 -11.62 0.54
N LEU A 161 -2.70 -11.84 -0.75
CA LEU A 161 -2.45 -10.76 -1.70
C LEU A 161 -3.73 -10.03 -2.14
N ILE A 162 -4.90 -10.67 -2.09
CA ILE A 162 -6.14 -10.07 -2.62
C ILE A 162 -6.38 -8.72 -1.96
N TRP A 163 -6.40 -8.70 -0.62
CA TRP A 163 -6.69 -7.48 0.13
C TRP A 163 -5.68 -6.34 -0.14
N PRO A 164 -4.35 -6.53 -0.01
CA PRO A 164 -3.37 -5.51 -0.36
C PRO A 164 -3.54 -4.94 -1.77
N LEU A 165 -3.73 -5.82 -2.76
CA LEU A 165 -3.83 -5.43 -4.16
C LEU A 165 -5.11 -4.64 -4.42
N THR A 166 -6.27 -5.11 -3.92
CA THR A 166 -7.52 -4.38 -4.08
C THR A 166 -7.50 -3.05 -3.33
N SER A 167 -6.95 -3.03 -2.12
CA SER A 167 -6.89 -1.81 -1.31
C SER A 167 -6.04 -0.74 -1.98
N ILE A 168 -4.87 -1.08 -2.53
CA ILE A 168 -4.01 -0.10 -3.21
C ILE A 168 -4.74 0.55 -4.40
N VAL A 169 -5.45 -0.23 -5.23
CA VAL A 169 -6.09 0.34 -6.43
C VAL A 169 -7.25 1.28 -6.09
N SER A 170 -7.89 1.09 -4.93
CA SER A 170 -8.96 1.97 -4.47
C SER A 170 -8.49 3.34 -3.96
N LEU A 171 -7.19 3.57 -3.82
CA LEU A 171 -6.65 4.83 -3.28
C LEU A 171 -6.35 5.84 -4.39
N ASP A 172 -6.55 7.13 -4.10
CA ASP A 172 -6.19 8.23 -5.00
C ASP A 172 -4.66 8.33 -5.15
N VAL A 173 -3.90 8.02 -4.09
CA VAL A 173 -2.41 8.05 -4.13
C VAL A 173 -1.77 6.90 -4.94
N CYS A 174 -2.56 6.00 -5.54
CA CYS A 174 -2.04 4.85 -6.28
C CYS A 174 -1.44 5.25 -7.64
N PRO A 175 -0.13 4.96 -7.89
CA PRO A 175 0.51 5.29 -9.16
C PRO A 175 -0.16 4.60 -10.37
N PRO A 176 -0.34 5.29 -11.52
CA PRO A 176 -1.01 4.70 -12.69
C PRO A 176 -0.37 3.40 -13.22
N LEU A 177 0.96 3.29 -13.17
CA LEU A 177 1.68 2.08 -13.59
C LEU A 177 1.42 0.89 -12.65
N ALA A 178 1.21 1.16 -11.36
CA ALA A 178 0.90 0.12 -10.38
C ALA A 178 -0.47 -0.52 -10.64
N ARG A 179 -1.47 0.27 -11.08
CA ARG A 179 -2.84 -0.21 -11.34
C ARG A 179 -2.87 -1.37 -12.35
N HIS A 180 -2.20 -1.19 -13.50
CA HIS A 180 -2.13 -2.21 -14.55
C HIS A 180 -1.45 -3.48 -14.05
N TYR A 181 -0.31 -3.34 -13.36
CA TYR A 181 0.38 -4.48 -12.79
C TYR A 181 -0.50 -5.22 -11.78
N ILE A 182 -1.18 -4.50 -10.88
CA ILE A 182 -2.07 -5.10 -9.88
C ILE A 182 -3.19 -5.90 -10.53
N GLN A 183 -3.86 -5.34 -11.54
CA GLN A 183 -4.92 -6.01 -12.27
C GLN A 183 -4.43 -7.32 -12.91
N ASP A 184 -3.31 -7.26 -13.62
CA ASP A 184 -2.69 -8.44 -14.22
C ASP A 184 -2.37 -9.52 -13.18
N ARG A 185 -1.87 -9.11 -12.01
CA ARG A 185 -1.50 -10.03 -10.93
C ARG A 185 -2.71 -10.60 -10.20
N LEU A 186 -3.81 -9.85 -10.06
CA LEU A 186 -5.08 -10.37 -9.56
C LEU A 186 -5.69 -11.42 -10.50
N MET A 187 -5.64 -11.19 -11.82
CA MET A 187 -6.04 -12.19 -12.82
C MET A 187 -5.18 -13.45 -12.72
N ALA A 188 -3.85 -13.29 -12.67
CA ALA A 188 -2.92 -14.41 -12.53
C ALA A 188 -3.18 -15.22 -11.25
N LEU A 189 -3.44 -14.54 -10.12
CA LEU A 189 -3.80 -15.18 -8.85
C LEU A 189 -5.07 -16.03 -9.00
N GLY A 190 -6.10 -15.45 -9.64
CA GLY A 190 -7.37 -16.11 -9.89
C GLY A 190 -7.23 -17.36 -10.75
N TYR A 191 -6.47 -17.31 -11.84
CA TYR A 191 -6.24 -18.47 -12.70
C TYR A 191 -5.35 -19.53 -12.07
N LYS A 192 -4.24 -19.12 -11.43
CA LYS A 192 -3.25 -20.06 -10.88
C LYS A 192 -3.80 -20.86 -9.69
N TYR A 193 -4.60 -20.22 -8.84
CA TYR A 193 -5.09 -20.82 -7.60
C TYR A 193 -6.61 -20.99 -7.55
N ASN A 194 -7.31 -20.83 -8.68
CA ASN A 194 -8.77 -20.90 -8.78
C ASN A 194 -9.50 -19.98 -7.79
N MET A 195 -8.96 -18.76 -7.59
CA MET A 195 -9.50 -17.77 -6.67
C MET A 195 -10.47 -16.83 -7.39
N ARG A 196 -11.74 -17.22 -7.46
CA ARG A 196 -12.79 -16.45 -8.15
C ARG A 196 -12.85 -14.99 -7.72
N GLN A 197 -12.73 -14.71 -6.42
CA GLN A 197 -12.71 -13.35 -5.88
C GLN A 197 -11.63 -12.48 -6.54
N ALA A 198 -10.43 -13.02 -6.79
CA ALA A 198 -9.35 -12.28 -7.43
C ALA A 198 -9.69 -11.92 -8.89
N THR A 199 -10.28 -12.85 -9.64
CA THR A 199 -10.72 -12.57 -11.02
C THR A 199 -11.87 -11.58 -11.09
N GLU A 200 -12.81 -11.62 -10.14
CA GLU A 200 -13.93 -10.67 -10.11
C GLU A 200 -13.41 -9.27 -9.80
N MET A 201 -12.55 -9.12 -8.79
CA MET A 201 -11.94 -7.84 -8.44
C MET A 201 -11.14 -7.26 -9.61
N ALA A 202 -10.33 -8.07 -10.30
CA ALA A 202 -9.56 -7.60 -11.45
C ALA A 202 -10.45 -7.07 -12.59
N LYS A 203 -11.58 -7.74 -12.88
CA LYS A 203 -12.53 -7.30 -13.91
C LYS A 203 -13.24 -6.00 -13.53
N MET A 204 -13.53 -5.81 -12.24
CA MET A 204 -14.14 -4.57 -11.76
C MET A 204 -13.19 -3.37 -11.92
N LEU A 205 -11.87 -3.59 -11.99
CA LEU A 205 -10.90 -2.52 -12.28
C LEU A 205 -10.93 -2.06 -13.74
N ASP A 206 -11.41 -2.88 -14.68
CA ASP A 206 -11.60 -2.52 -16.09
C ASP A 206 -12.85 -1.67 -16.32
N GLU A 207 -13.78 -1.65 -15.35
CA GLU A 207 -15.03 -0.91 -15.49
C GLU A 207 -14.82 0.58 -15.15
N PRO A 208 -14.97 1.50 -16.12
CA PRO A 208 -14.63 2.91 -15.95
C PRO A 208 -15.46 3.66 -14.89
N ASP A 209 -16.55 3.07 -14.38
CA ASP A 209 -17.55 3.76 -13.54
C ASP A 209 -17.54 3.39 -12.04
N HIS A 210 -16.64 2.51 -11.57
CA HIS A 210 -16.71 1.98 -10.20
C HIS A 210 -15.63 2.42 -9.20
N VAL A 211 -14.69 3.28 -9.60
CA VAL A 211 -13.63 3.78 -8.70
C VAL A 211 -14.17 4.78 -7.65
N GLN A 212 -15.37 5.35 -7.81
CA GLN A 212 -15.92 6.36 -6.89
C GLN A 212 -16.95 5.84 -5.85
N LYS A 213 -17.26 4.54 -5.80
CA LYS A 213 -18.25 4.00 -4.84
C LYS A 213 -17.73 2.78 -4.10
N TRP A 214 -16.73 2.99 -3.25
CA TRP A 214 -16.35 2.07 -2.18
C TRP A 214 -16.13 2.85 -0.89
#